data_AF-A0A0W1EBS0-F1
#
_entry.id   AF-A0A0W1EBS0-F1
#
_cell.length_a   1.000
_cell.length_b   1.000
_cell.length_c   1.000
_cell.angle_alpha   90.00
_cell.angle_beta   90.00
_cell.angle_gamma   90.00
#
_symmetry.space_group_name_H-M   'P 1'
#
loop_
_entity.id
_entity.type
_entity.pdbx_description
1 polymer ?
#
loop_
_entity_poly.entity_id
_entity_poly.type
_entity_poly.pdbx_seq_one_letter_code
_entity_poly.pdbx_strand_id
1 'polypeptide(L)'
;MIMPVFIGFCTAMLAGGIAGYNQTAINSGDPALAPWVGPVAAIAFGVAAITLYIRSHADYFRRWSPRKRLYWASIFGAGLLGMVSAITLQASGGDLYSNAALTPTVAIALSVLWVVGLAISLVVYHRSVDDHERQAYHLGALWGFYAFVFPCPVWWVLHRAGLAPPIDAMILFVASLVVNALVYLWFKFR
;
A
#
# COMPACT_ATOMS: atom_id res chain seq x y z
N MET A 1 -2.24 13.46 14.63
CA MET A 1 -2.41 12.31 13.73
C MET A 1 -1.72 12.46 12.38
N ILE A 2 -1.30 13.67 11.97
CA ILE A 2 -0.57 13.90 10.71
C ILE A 2 0.87 13.35 10.80
N MET A 3 1.49 13.35 11.99
CA MET A 3 2.90 12.95 12.18
C MET A 3 3.23 11.50 11.77
N PRO A 4 2.45 10.46 12.12
CA PRO A 4 2.72 9.10 11.63
C PRO A 4 2.68 8.96 10.11
N VAL A 5 1.75 9.68 9.46
CA VAL A 5 1.65 9.69 8.00
C VAL A 5 2.89 10.36 7.40
N PHE A 6 3.32 11.48 7.98
CA PHE A 6 4.54 12.17 7.57
C PHE A 6 5.80 11.30 7.76
N ILE A 7 5.92 10.58 8.88
CA ILE A 7 7.03 9.62 9.10
C ILE A 7 7.03 8.54 8.01
N GLY A 8 5.85 8.02 7.65
CA GLY A 8 5.69 7.05 6.56
C GLY A 8 6.16 7.61 5.21
N PHE A 9 5.76 8.84 4.89
CA PHE A 9 6.23 9.55 3.68
C PHE A 9 7.76 9.75 3.69
N CYS A 10 8.34 10.24 4.77
CA CYS A 10 9.80 10.41 4.88
C CYS A 10 10.54 9.08 4.72
N THR A 11 10.00 8.00 5.30
CA THR A 11 10.57 6.65 5.18
C THR A 11 10.54 6.17 3.74
N ALA A 12 9.42 6.35 3.03
CA ALA A 12 9.29 5.99 1.62
C ALA A 12 10.20 6.84 0.73
N MET A 13 10.32 8.14 1.00
CA MET A 13 11.23 9.04 0.28
C MET A 13 12.70 8.65 0.48
N LEU A 14 13.09 8.25 1.70
CA LEU A 14 14.44 7.75 1.96
C LEU A 14 14.72 6.46 1.19
N ALA A 15 13.78 5.50 1.18
CA ALA A 15 13.91 4.28 0.40
C ALA A 15 14.08 4.60 -1.11
N GLY A 16 13.21 5.46 -1.65
CA GLY A 16 13.27 5.88 -3.05
C GLY A 16 14.55 6.66 -3.40
N GLY A 17 15.02 7.53 -2.50
CA GLY A 17 16.26 8.28 -2.69
C GLY A 17 17.49 7.39 -2.75
N ILE A 18 17.58 6.38 -1.88
CA ILE A 18 18.69 5.41 -1.90
C ILE A 18 18.62 4.53 -3.16
N ALA A 19 17.43 4.12 -3.57
CA ALA A 19 17.24 3.38 -4.81
C ALA A 19 17.67 4.20 -6.04
N GLY A 20 17.30 5.48 -6.10
CA GLY A 20 17.71 6.40 -7.17
C GLY A 20 19.23 6.64 -7.21
N TYR A 21 19.86 6.82 -6.04
CA TYR A 21 21.33 6.91 -5.93
C TYR A 21 22.00 5.64 -6.48
N ASN A 22 21.55 4.46 -6.07
CA ASN A 22 22.09 3.19 -6.53
C ASN A 22 21.94 3.01 -8.04
N GLN A 23 20.78 3.36 -8.60
CA GLN A 23 20.57 3.30 -10.04
C GLN A 23 21.53 4.22 -10.79
N THR A 24 21.79 5.41 -10.26
CA THR A 24 22.72 6.37 -10.86
C THR A 24 24.16 5.86 -10.78
N ALA A 25 24.58 5.29 -9.64
CA ALA A 25 25.91 4.70 -9.49
C ALA A 25 26.14 3.54 -10.47
N ILE A 26 25.16 2.65 -10.64
CA ILE A 26 25.21 1.56 -11.63
C ILE A 26 25.38 2.11 -13.06
N ASN A 27 24.62 3.15 -13.42
CA ASN A 27 24.68 3.75 -14.74
C ASN A 27 26.03 4.46 -15.01
N SER A 28 26.66 5.02 -13.97
CA SER A 28 27.97 5.68 -14.06
C SER A 28 29.16 4.71 -14.01
N GLY A 29 28.93 3.42 -13.73
CA GLY A 29 29.99 2.43 -13.53
C GLY A 29 30.67 2.51 -12.16
N ASP A 30 30.10 3.28 -11.24
CA ASP A 30 30.58 3.42 -9.86
C ASP A 30 30.12 2.23 -8.98
N PRO A 31 30.85 1.92 -7.89
CA PRO A 31 30.43 0.87 -6.96
C PRO A 31 29.10 1.23 -6.28
N ALA A 32 28.05 0.50 -6.63
CA ALA A 32 26.73 0.65 -6.02
C ALA A 32 26.70 0.07 -4.59
N LEU A 33 25.85 0.62 -3.73
CA LEU A 33 25.57 0.03 -2.43
C LEU A 33 24.85 -1.31 -2.60
N ALA A 34 25.09 -2.24 -1.68
CA ALA A 34 24.41 -3.53 -1.74
C ALA A 34 22.87 -3.33 -1.75
N PRO A 35 22.11 -4.09 -2.56
CA PRO A 35 20.67 -3.84 -2.79
C PRO A 35 19.79 -3.81 -1.53
N TRP A 36 20.24 -4.46 -0.45
CA TRP A 36 19.54 -4.52 0.83
C TRP A 36 19.78 -3.29 1.73
N VAL A 37 20.80 -2.46 1.45
CA VAL A 37 21.17 -1.33 2.31
C VAL A 37 20.07 -0.27 2.35
N GLY A 38 19.52 0.10 1.20
CA GLY A 38 18.41 1.06 1.11
C GLY A 38 17.16 0.63 1.89
N PRO A 39 16.62 -0.58 1.63
CA PRO A 39 15.52 -1.15 2.40
C PRO A 39 15.77 -1.18 3.90
N VAL A 40 16.93 -1.67 4.35
CA VAL A 40 17.26 -1.80 5.78
C VAL A 40 17.38 -0.43 6.44
N ALA A 41 18.04 0.53 5.79
CA ALA A 41 18.18 1.89 6.32
C ALA A 41 16.82 2.59 6.44
N ALA A 42 15.96 2.46 5.42
CA ALA A 42 14.62 3.04 5.45
C ALA A 42 13.75 2.40 6.56
N ILE A 43 13.75 1.06 6.67
CA ILE A 43 13.01 0.36 7.73
C ILE A 43 13.54 0.77 9.10
N ALA A 44 14.86 0.81 9.31
CA ALA A 44 15.45 1.22 10.58
C ALA A 44 15.06 2.65 10.96
N PHE A 45 15.11 3.58 10.01
CA PHE A 45 14.66 4.97 10.21
C PHE A 45 13.18 5.03 10.57
N GLY A 46 12.33 4.37 9.78
CA GLY A 46 10.88 4.36 9.99
C GLY A 46 10.50 3.79 11.35
N VAL A 47 11.09 2.65 11.72
CA VAL A 47 10.87 2.01 13.03
C VAL A 47 11.33 2.92 14.16
N ALA A 48 12.55 3.46 14.09
CA ALA A 48 13.08 4.36 15.12
C ALA A 48 12.19 5.61 15.29
N ALA A 49 11.82 6.26 14.18
CA ALA A 49 10.98 7.46 14.20
C ALA A 49 9.59 7.17 14.80
N ILE A 50 8.95 6.06 14.41
CA ILE A 50 7.65 5.65 14.97
C ILE A 50 7.77 5.28 16.45
N THR A 51 8.82 4.57 16.85
CA THR A 51 9.02 4.20 18.26
C THR A 51 9.22 5.44 19.13
N LEU A 52 10.05 6.39 18.70
CA LEU A 52 10.26 7.65 19.42
C LEU A 52 8.99 8.50 19.47
N TYR A 53 8.22 8.55 18.38
CA TYR A 53 6.93 9.23 18.35
C TYR A 53 5.92 8.61 19.32
N ILE A 54 5.81 7.28 19.35
CA ILE A 54 4.91 6.58 20.27
C ILE A 54 5.35 6.78 21.73
N ARG A 55 6.66 6.71 22.02
CA ARG A 55 7.19 6.92 23.37
C ARG A 55 6.95 8.34 23.87
N SER A 56 7.17 9.35 23.03
CA SER A 56 6.93 10.77 23.40
C SER A 56 5.45 11.10 23.60
N HIS A 57 4.54 10.37 22.96
CA HIS A 57 3.10 10.60 23.04
C HIS A 57 2.35 9.47 23.78
N ALA A 58 3.04 8.71 24.63
CA ALA A 58 2.50 7.52 25.28
C ALA A 58 1.21 7.81 26.07
N ASP A 59 1.15 8.95 26.77
CA ASP A 59 -0.03 9.33 27.57
C ASP A 59 -1.25 9.64 26.71
N TYR A 60 -1.06 10.15 25.50
CA TYR A 60 -2.14 10.34 24.55
C TYR A 60 -2.72 9.00 24.07
N PHE A 61 -1.85 8.04 23.75
CA PHE A 61 -2.28 6.70 23.30
C PHE A 61 -2.91 5.87 24.43
N ARG A 62 -2.48 6.05 25.68
CA ARG A 62 -3.08 5.39 26.85
C ARG A 62 -4.54 5.78 27.07
N ARG A 63 -4.95 6.99 26.68
CA ARG A 63 -6.33 7.47 26.80
C ARG A 63 -7.27 6.90 25.73
N TRP A 64 -6.77 6.17 24.74
CA TRP A 64 -7.61 5.64 23.67
C TRP A 64 -8.43 4.45 24.14
N SER A 65 -9.71 4.43 23.76
CA SER A 65 -10.55 3.25 23.94
C SER A 65 -9.97 2.04 23.18
N PRO A 66 -10.21 0.80 23.63
CA PRO A 66 -9.72 -0.40 22.95
C PRO A 66 -10.12 -0.45 21.46
N ARG A 67 -11.34 -0.03 21.13
CA ARG A 67 -11.84 0.05 19.75
C ARG A 67 -11.05 1.04 18.91
N LYS A 68 -10.82 2.25 19.43
CA LYS A 68 -10.01 3.27 18.74
C LYS A 68 -8.58 2.79 18.50
N ARG A 69 -7.98 2.10 19.47
CA ARG A 69 -6.65 1.48 19.30
C ARG A 69 -6.64 0.43 18.19
N LEU A 70 -7.63 -0.46 18.17
CA LEU A 70 -7.74 -1.51 17.16
C LEU A 70 -7.95 -0.93 15.75
N TYR A 71 -8.81 0.09 15.64
CA TYR A 71 -9.07 0.81 14.39
C TYR A 71 -7.78 1.41 13.81
N TRP A 72 -7.04 2.19 14.60
CA TRP A 72 -5.78 2.78 14.15
C TRP A 72 -4.72 1.71 13.87
N ALA A 73 -4.65 0.65 14.66
CA ALA A 73 -3.75 -0.48 14.40
C ALA A 73 -4.07 -1.14 13.06
N SER A 74 -5.35 -1.26 12.68
CA SER A 74 -5.75 -1.81 11.38
C SER A 74 -5.29 -0.93 10.21
N ILE A 75 -5.44 0.39 10.32
CA ILE A 75 -4.99 1.34 9.28
C ILE A 75 -3.47 1.29 9.14
N PHE A 76 -2.75 1.37 10.25
CA PHE A 76 -1.29 1.31 10.23
C PHE A 76 -0.79 -0.05 9.72
N GLY A 77 -1.46 -1.14 10.07
CA GLY A 77 -1.14 -2.48 9.56
C GLY A 77 -1.32 -2.57 8.04
N ALA A 78 -2.43 -2.05 7.51
CA ALA A 78 -2.67 -2.01 6.06
C ALA A 78 -1.66 -1.10 5.33
N GLY A 79 -1.32 0.05 5.91
CA GLY A 79 -0.28 0.94 5.36
C GLY A 79 1.10 0.29 5.36
N LEU A 80 1.46 -0.41 6.44
CA LEU A 80 2.72 -1.16 6.54
C LEU A 80 2.80 -2.27 5.49
N LEU A 81 1.69 -2.98 5.24
CA LEU A 81 1.59 -3.99 4.18
C LEU A 81 1.93 -3.42 2.81
N GLY A 82 1.33 -2.28 2.45
CA GLY A 82 1.63 -1.58 1.20
C GLY A 82 3.09 -1.14 1.12
N MET A 83 3.62 -0.59 2.22
CA MET A 83 5.03 -0.15 2.30
C MET A 83 6.00 -1.31 2.12
N VAL A 84 5.80 -2.43 2.83
CA VAL A 84 6.66 -3.62 2.69
C VAL A 84 6.62 -4.14 1.26
N SER A 85 5.43 -4.19 0.66
CA SER A 85 5.27 -4.62 -0.74
C SER A 85 6.08 -3.75 -1.71
N ALA A 86 5.99 -2.43 -1.56
CA ALA A 86 6.74 -1.48 -2.39
C ALA A 86 8.26 -1.63 -2.21
N ILE A 87 8.72 -1.76 -0.96
CA ILE A 87 10.15 -1.98 -0.66
C ILE A 87 10.63 -3.30 -1.27
N THR A 88 9.86 -4.37 -1.16
CA THR A 88 10.23 -5.68 -1.74
C THR A 88 10.34 -5.62 -3.26
N LEU A 89 9.40 -4.94 -3.93
CA LEU A 89 9.44 -4.74 -5.38
C LEU A 89 10.68 -3.94 -5.79
N GLN A 90 10.92 -2.80 -5.13
CA GLN A 90 12.05 -1.93 -5.45
C GLN A 90 13.41 -2.60 -5.17
N ALA A 91 13.53 -3.33 -4.05
CA ALA A 91 14.76 -4.06 -3.70
C ALA A 91 15.11 -5.16 -4.70
N SER A 92 14.12 -5.68 -5.43
CA SER A 92 14.33 -6.69 -6.47
C SER A 92 14.79 -6.12 -7.82
N GLY A 93 15.01 -4.79 -7.90
CA GLY A 93 15.34 -4.10 -9.15
C GLY A 93 14.14 -3.89 -10.07
N GLY A 94 12.92 -4.14 -9.58
CA GLY A 94 11.69 -3.90 -10.31
C GLY A 94 11.30 -2.41 -10.26
N ASP A 95 10.92 -1.86 -11.41
CA ASP A 95 10.18 -0.60 -11.46
C ASP A 95 8.74 -0.86 -10.96
N LEU A 96 8.27 -0.01 -10.03
CA LEU A 96 6.95 -0.14 -9.40
C LEU A 96 5.80 -0.04 -10.41
N TYR A 97 6.05 0.60 -11.55
CA TYR A 97 5.07 0.78 -12.63
C TYR A 97 5.25 -0.20 -13.79
N SER A 98 6.25 -1.10 -13.71
CA SER A 98 6.51 -2.07 -14.74
C SER A 98 5.63 -3.32 -14.57
N ASN A 99 5.03 -3.75 -15.69
CA ASN A 99 4.33 -5.03 -15.79
C ASN A 99 5.26 -6.19 -16.21
N ALA A 100 6.59 -6.00 -16.09
CA ALA A 100 7.55 -7.06 -16.37
C ALA A 100 7.39 -8.25 -15.41
N ALA A 101 7.80 -9.43 -15.87
CA ALA A 101 7.72 -10.63 -15.05
C ALA A 101 8.58 -10.51 -13.78
N LEU A 102 7.97 -10.77 -12.62
CA LEU A 102 8.68 -10.84 -11.35
C LEU A 102 9.46 -12.15 -11.23
N THR A 103 10.55 -12.13 -10.46
CA THR A 103 11.24 -13.37 -10.10
C THR A 103 10.31 -14.26 -9.27
N PRO A 104 10.40 -15.60 -9.38
CA PRO A 104 9.51 -16.51 -8.64
C PRO A 104 9.52 -16.26 -7.13
N THR A 105 10.69 -15.97 -6.55
CA THR A 105 10.84 -15.69 -5.12
C THR A 105 10.05 -14.45 -4.70
N VAL A 106 10.15 -13.34 -5.46
CA VAL A 106 9.43 -12.09 -5.17
C VAL A 106 7.93 -12.28 -5.33
N ALA A 107 7.50 -12.97 -6.40
CA ALA A 107 6.09 -13.26 -6.64
C ALA A 107 5.47 -14.08 -5.50
N ILE A 108 6.16 -15.13 -5.03
CA ILE A 108 5.69 -15.96 -3.90
C ILE A 108 5.64 -15.14 -2.62
N ALA A 109 6.68 -14.38 -2.30
CA ALA A 109 6.75 -13.57 -1.09
C ALA A 109 5.62 -12.53 -1.03
N LEU A 110 5.40 -11.79 -2.12
CA LEU A 110 4.32 -10.82 -2.21
C LEU A 110 2.94 -11.47 -2.16
N SER A 111 2.75 -12.61 -2.82
CA SER A 111 1.47 -13.33 -2.78
C SER A 111 1.11 -13.78 -1.37
N VAL A 112 2.07 -14.36 -0.63
CA VAL A 112 1.85 -14.76 0.77
C VAL A 112 1.59 -13.54 1.64
N LEU A 113 2.39 -12.48 1.49
CA LEU A 113 2.23 -11.22 2.22
C LEU A 113 0.83 -10.64 2.01
N TRP A 114 0.35 -10.60 0.77
CA TRP A 114 -0.95 -10.03 0.44
C TRP A 114 -2.09 -10.92 0.93
N VAL A 115 -2.08 -12.23 0.66
CA VAL A 115 -3.18 -13.12 1.10
C VAL A 115 -3.30 -13.10 2.61
N VAL A 116 -2.21 -13.33 3.34
CA VAL A 116 -2.22 -13.39 4.81
C VAL A 116 -2.48 -11.99 5.38
N GLY A 117 -1.76 -10.99 4.89
CA GLY A 117 -1.83 -9.64 5.42
C GLY A 117 -3.17 -8.95 5.18
N LEU A 118 -3.73 -9.06 3.96
CA LEU A 118 -5.04 -8.50 3.66
C LEU A 118 -6.15 -9.26 4.38
N ALA A 119 -6.07 -10.59 4.52
CA ALA A 119 -7.04 -11.36 5.30
C ALA A 119 -7.04 -10.96 6.78
N ILE A 120 -5.86 -10.80 7.40
CA ILE A 120 -5.75 -10.30 8.78
C ILE A 120 -6.32 -8.87 8.87
N SER A 121 -5.94 -8.00 7.93
CA SER A 121 -6.41 -6.61 7.90
C SER A 121 -7.94 -6.54 7.80
N LEU A 122 -8.54 -7.37 6.95
CA LEU A 122 -9.99 -7.49 6.79
C LEU A 122 -10.66 -7.86 8.12
N VAL A 123 -10.19 -8.91 8.79
CA VAL A 123 -10.75 -9.41 10.05
C VAL A 123 -10.61 -8.38 11.16
N VAL A 124 -9.44 -7.75 11.30
CA VAL A 124 -9.18 -6.73 12.32
C VAL A 124 -10.04 -5.50 12.07
N TYR A 125 -10.13 -5.04 10.82
CA TYR A 125 -10.95 -3.88 10.45
C TYR A 125 -12.43 -4.12 10.80
N HIS A 126 -13.02 -5.24 10.38
CA HIS A 126 -14.44 -5.55 10.67
C HIS A 126 -14.77 -5.62 12.17
N ARG A 127 -13.79 -5.99 13.01
CA ARG A 127 -13.94 -5.99 14.48
C ARG A 127 -13.85 -4.60 15.11
N SER A 128 -13.29 -3.63 14.39
CA SER A 128 -13.04 -2.27 14.90
C SER A 128 -14.10 -1.24 14.50
N VAL A 129 -14.83 -1.50 13.41
CA VAL A 129 -15.71 -0.56 12.72
C VAL A 129 -17.11 -0.54 13.33
N ASP A 130 -17.70 0.65 13.45
CA ASP A 130 -19.07 0.86 13.94
C ASP A 130 -20.13 0.73 12.82
N ASP A 131 -21.41 0.80 13.17
CA ASP A 131 -22.48 0.61 12.18
C ASP A 131 -22.56 1.74 11.13
N HIS A 132 -22.15 2.96 11.49
CA HIS A 132 -22.11 4.09 10.56
C HIS A 132 -21.00 3.89 9.52
N GLU A 133 -19.79 3.57 9.97
CA GLU A 133 -18.65 3.29 9.11
C GLU A 133 -18.83 2.01 8.27
N ARG A 134 -19.61 1.03 8.75
CA ARG A 134 -19.96 -0.17 7.96
C ARG A 134 -20.71 0.18 6.69
N GLN A 135 -21.65 1.12 6.76
CA GLN A 135 -22.40 1.55 5.57
C GLN A 135 -21.49 2.27 4.57
N ALA A 136 -20.62 3.18 5.05
CA ALA A 136 -19.63 3.85 4.20
C ALA A 136 -18.67 2.84 3.55
N TYR A 137 -18.20 1.84 4.31
CA TYR A 137 -17.37 0.75 3.80
C TYR A 137 -18.09 -0.09 2.73
N HIS A 138 -19.35 -0.45 2.98
CA HIS A 138 -20.15 -1.23 2.02
C HIS A 138 -20.35 -0.47 0.71
N LEU A 139 -20.75 0.80 0.78
CA LEU A 139 -20.92 1.64 -0.41
C LEU A 139 -19.60 1.81 -1.16
N GLY A 140 -18.51 2.12 -0.45
CA GLY A 140 -17.18 2.20 -1.06
C GLY A 140 -16.80 0.90 -1.77
N ALA A 141 -17.00 -0.26 -1.13
CA ALA A 141 -16.70 -1.57 -1.71
C ALA A 141 -17.54 -1.85 -2.96
N LEU A 142 -18.84 -1.54 -2.92
CA LEU A 142 -19.75 -1.75 -4.04
C LEU A 142 -19.39 -0.90 -5.25
N TRP A 143 -19.12 0.39 -5.05
CA TRP A 143 -18.74 1.30 -6.13
C TRP A 143 -17.35 0.97 -6.69
N GLY A 144 -16.40 0.59 -5.84
CA GLY A 144 -15.11 0.08 -6.28
C GLY A 144 -15.25 -1.18 -7.13
N PHE A 145 -16.12 -2.11 -6.73
CA PHE A 145 -16.43 -3.30 -7.54
C PHE A 145 -17.04 -2.94 -8.90
N TYR A 146 -17.96 -1.96 -8.95
CA TYR A 146 -18.53 -1.49 -10.21
C TYR A 146 -17.50 -0.85 -11.15
N ALA A 147 -16.53 -0.11 -10.60
CA ALA A 147 -15.42 0.44 -11.35
C ALA A 147 -14.49 -0.63 -11.94
N PHE A 148 -14.56 -1.88 -11.49
CA PHE A 148 -13.85 -3.01 -12.07
C PHE A 148 -14.74 -3.82 -13.03
N VAL A 149 -15.93 -4.20 -12.58
CA VAL A 149 -16.79 -5.20 -13.27
C VAL A 149 -17.38 -4.67 -14.58
N PHE A 150 -17.60 -3.36 -14.72
CA PHE A 150 -18.10 -2.80 -15.97
C PHE A 150 -16.98 -2.51 -16.99
N PRO A 151 -15.86 -1.85 -16.63
CA PRO A 151 -14.83 -1.56 -17.63
C PRO A 151 -14.09 -2.81 -18.12
N CYS A 152 -13.94 -3.84 -17.28
CA CYS A 152 -13.25 -5.08 -17.64
C CYS A 152 -13.81 -5.77 -18.91
N PRO A 153 -15.11 -6.15 -18.98
CA PRO A 153 -15.66 -6.77 -20.20
C PRO A 153 -15.68 -5.81 -21.39
N VAL A 154 -15.89 -4.50 -21.17
CA VAL A 154 -15.86 -3.50 -22.25
C VAL A 154 -14.47 -3.44 -22.88
N TRP A 155 -13.42 -3.32 -22.07
CA TRP A 155 -12.04 -3.32 -22.56
C TRP A 155 -11.71 -4.63 -23.27
N TRP A 156 -12.12 -5.78 -22.71
CA TRP A 156 -11.93 -7.07 -23.34
C TRP A 156 -12.53 -7.16 -24.75
N VAL A 157 -13.78 -6.73 -24.93
CA VAL A 157 -14.42 -6.71 -26.25
C VAL A 157 -13.71 -5.75 -27.21
N LEU A 158 -13.36 -4.54 -26.75
CA LEU A 158 -12.65 -3.56 -27.58
C LEU A 158 -11.27 -4.06 -28.02
N HIS A 159 -10.56 -4.77 -27.16
CA HIS A 159 -9.28 -5.38 -27.50
C HIS A 159 -9.45 -6.46 -28.58
N ARG A 160 -10.49 -7.31 -28.47
CA ARG A 160 -10.82 -8.33 -29.47
C ARG A 160 -11.21 -7.74 -30.83
N ALA A 161 -11.70 -6.50 -30.84
CA ALA A 161 -12.00 -5.74 -32.05
C ALA A 161 -10.78 -4.98 -32.61
N GLY A 162 -9.60 -5.05 -31.96
CA GLY A 162 -8.41 -4.28 -32.36
C GLY A 162 -8.51 -2.78 -32.04
N LEU A 163 -9.47 -2.36 -31.21
CA LEU A 163 -9.73 -0.96 -30.87
C LEU A 163 -9.08 -0.52 -29.55
N ALA A 164 -8.56 -1.45 -28.77
CA ALA A 164 -7.91 -1.17 -27.48
C ALA A 164 -6.65 -2.01 -27.29
N PRO A 165 -5.67 -1.53 -26.49
CA PRO A 165 -4.49 -2.31 -26.12
C PRO A 165 -4.86 -3.55 -25.30
N PRO A 166 -3.91 -4.49 -25.10
CA PRO A 166 -4.09 -5.60 -24.18
C PRO A 166 -4.57 -5.12 -22.81
N ILE A 167 -5.42 -5.93 -22.17
CA ILE A 167 -6.00 -5.59 -20.87
C ILE A 167 -4.90 -5.50 -19.81
N ASP A 168 -4.89 -4.39 -19.08
CA ASP A 168 -4.03 -4.19 -17.92
C ASP A 168 -4.85 -4.34 -16.63
N ALA A 169 -4.63 -5.46 -15.92
CA ALA A 169 -5.31 -5.74 -14.67
C ALA A 169 -4.92 -4.76 -13.55
N MET A 170 -3.69 -4.23 -13.56
CA MET A 170 -3.21 -3.31 -12.54
C MET A 170 -3.94 -1.97 -12.64
N ILE A 171 -4.13 -1.44 -13.85
CA ILE A 171 -4.88 -0.19 -14.05
C ILE A 171 -6.34 -0.35 -13.60
N LEU A 172 -7.00 -1.45 -13.96
CA LEU A 172 -8.37 -1.72 -13.51
C LEU A 172 -8.46 -1.86 -11.99
N PHE A 173 -7.49 -2.53 -11.37
CA PHE A 173 -7.41 -2.66 -9.92
C PHE A 173 -7.20 -1.29 -9.23
N VAL A 174 -6.29 -0.47 -9.72
CA VAL A 174 -6.06 0.88 -9.20
C VAL A 174 -7.30 1.76 -9.36
N ALA A 175 -7.98 1.72 -10.50
CA ALA A 175 -9.23 2.44 -10.71
C ALA A 175 -10.30 2.03 -9.69
N SER A 176 -10.42 0.72 -9.43
CA SER A 176 -11.30 0.18 -8.40
C SER A 176 -10.98 0.71 -7.00
N LEU A 177 -9.70 0.73 -6.62
CA LEU A 177 -9.25 1.28 -5.34
C LEU A 177 -9.50 2.79 -5.21
N VAL A 178 -9.28 3.55 -6.28
CA VAL A 178 -9.52 5.00 -6.29
C VAL A 178 -11.01 5.30 -6.08
N VAL A 179 -11.88 4.65 -6.84
CA VAL A 179 -13.33 4.83 -6.68
C VAL A 179 -13.79 4.38 -5.29
N ASN A 180 -13.30 3.25 -4.80
CA ASN A 180 -13.56 2.78 -3.45
C ASN A 180 -13.20 3.83 -2.40
N ALA A 181 -11.97 4.38 -2.47
CA ALA A 181 -11.50 5.38 -1.53
C ALA A 181 -12.30 6.68 -1.60
N LEU A 182 -12.59 7.19 -2.80
CA LEU A 182 -13.37 8.42 -2.97
C LEU A 182 -14.77 8.28 -2.37
N VAL A 183 -15.47 7.18 -2.66
CA VAL A 183 -16.82 6.93 -2.15
C VAL A 183 -16.81 6.69 -0.64
N TYR A 184 -15.86 5.89 -0.14
CA TYR A 184 -15.70 5.67 1.30
C TYR A 184 -15.47 6.99 2.05
N LEU A 185 -14.53 7.82 1.60
CA LEU A 185 -14.21 9.09 2.25
C LEU A 185 -15.40 10.06 2.18
N TRP A 186 -16.11 10.09 1.06
CA TRP A 186 -17.32 10.90 0.92
C TRP A 186 -18.38 10.55 1.97
N PHE A 187 -18.75 9.28 2.08
CA PHE A 187 -19.78 8.84 3.04
C PHE A 187 -19.29 8.79 4.48
N LYS A 188 -17.97 8.73 4.70
CA LYS A 188 -17.39 8.79 6.04
C LYS A 188 -17.46 10.18 6.66
N PHE A 189 -17.27 11.23 5.86
CA PHE A 189 -17.16 12.61 6.35
C PHE A 189 -18.40 13.47 6.09
N ARG A 190 -19.39 12.96 5.35
CA ARG A 190 -20.71 13.57 5.19
C ARG A 190 -21.64 13.14 6.30
#